data_AF-A0A349Z5D8-F1
#
_entry.id   AF-A0A349Z5D8-F1
#
_cell.length_a   1.000
_cell.length_b   1.000
_cell.length_c   1.000
_cell.angle_alpha   90.00
_cell.angle_beta   90.00
_cell.angle_gamma   90.00
#
_symmetry.space_group_name_H-M   'P 1'
#
loop_
_entity.id
_entity.type
_entity.pdbx_description
1 polymer ?
#
loop_
_entity_poly.entity_id
_entity_poly.type
_entity_poly.pdbx_seq_one_letter_code
_entity_poly.pdbx_strand_id
1 'polypeptide(L)'
;YWATNLPREQYPATTVVQLYSLRWQIELLFKEWKSYCNLRKFNTRNAGLMEGLIWVSLLALLVKRRIGFSIQRLMGVDISSFMVAKNTQSWFYPLMESILHDAYSELKETWNWAVNYLSRYAKRAHPDRDRKNGRLKYGLVSMNP
;
A
#
# COMPACT_ATOMS: atom_id res chain seq x y z
N TYR A 1 -23.43 -2.97 -18.95
CA TYR A 1 -23.18 -4.33 -19.45
C TYR A 1 -21.78 -4.76 -19.08
N TRP A 2 -21.61 -6.05 -18.79
CA TRP A 2 -20.39 -6.65 -18.27
C TRP A 2 -19.96 -7.76 -19.23
N ALA A 3 -18.73 -7.73 -19.72
CA ALA A 3 -18.18 -8.78 -20.59
C ALA A 3 -17.04 -9.50 -19.86
N THR A 4 -17.02 -10.82 -19.94
CA THR A 4 -15.98 -11.67 -19.35
C THR A 4 -15.77 -12.91 -20.22
N ASN A 5 -14.54 -13.41 -20.25
CA ASN A 5 -14.19 -14.69 -20.87
C ASN A 5 -14.27 -15.88 -19.90
N LEU A 6 -14.66 -15.64 -18.64
CA LEU A 6 -14.82 -16.69 -17.64
C LEU A 6 -16.04 -17.56 -17.95
N PRO A 7 -15.94 -18.90 -17.80
CA PRO A 7 -17.06 -19.81 -18.06
C PRO A 7 -18.19 -19.57 -17.07
N ARG A 8 -19.41 -19.37 -17.58
CA ARG A 8 -20.59 -19.01 -16.78
C ARG A 8 -20.96 -20.08 -15.75
N GLU A 9 -20.68 -21.35 -16.03
CA GLU A 9 -20.96 -22.49 -15.16
C GLU A 9 -20.15 -22.45 -13.87
N GLN A 10 -18.88 -22.03 -13.95
CA GLN A 10 -17.98 -21.93 -12.79
C GLN A 10 -18.04 -20.55 -12.13
N TYR A 11 -18.33 -19.51 -12.91
CA TYR A 11 -18.32 -18.12 -12.47
C TYR A 11 -19.66 -17.45 -12.77
N PRO A 12 -20.65 -17.57 -11.86
CA PRO A 12 -21.93 -16.91 -12.05
C PRO A 12 -21.77 -15.38 -12.06
N ALA A 13 -22.72 -14.69 -12.67
CA ALA A 13 -22.68 -13.23 -12.86
C ALA A 13 -22.47 -12.46 -11.54
N THR A 14 -23.01 -12.96 -10.43
CA THR A 14 -22.83 -12.39 -9.09
C THR A 14 -21.35 -12.35 -8.68
N THR A 15 -20.61 -13.43 -8.93
CA THR A 15 -19.16 -13.51 -8.66
C THR A 15 -18.37 -12.54 -9.54
N VAL A 16 -18.73 -12.42 -10.82
CA VAL A 16 -18.07 -11.49 -11.76
C VAL A 16 -18.27 -10.04 -11.33
N VAL A 17 -19.49 -9.67 -10.91
CA VAL A 17 -19.79 -8.33 -10.39
C VAL A 17 -19.02 -8.04 -9.11
N GLN A 18 -18.91 -9.02 -8.21
CA GLN A 18 -18.10 -8.90 -6.99
C GLN A 18 -16.62 -8.67 -7.32
N LEU A 19 -16.05 -9.45 -8.24
CA LEU A 19 -14.66 -9.29 -8.67
C LEU A 19 -14.40 -7.88 -9.21
N TYR A 20 -15.29 -7.35 -10.03
CA TYR A 20 -15.06 -6.01 -10.57
C TYR A 20 -15.32 -4.89 -9.58
N SER A 21 -16.03 -5.13 -8.48
CA SER A 21 -16.05 -4.16 -7.38
C SER A 21 -14.64 -3.87 -6.85
N LEU A 22 -13.71 -4.83 -6.99
CA LEU A 22 -12.30 -4.67 -6.63
C LEU A 22 -11.49 -3.82 -7.62
N ARG A 23 -12.02 -3.48 -8.79
CA ARG A 23 -11.36 -2.56 -9.75
C ARG A 23 -11.01 -1.23 -9.10
N TRP A 24 -11.84 -0.75 -8.17
CA TRP A 24 -11.55 0.45 -7.37
C TRP A 24 -10.27 0.33 -6.54
N GLN A 25 -9.85 -0.88 -6.11
CA GLN A 25 -8.57 -1.07 -5.41
C GLN A 25 -7.38 -0.76 -6.32
N ILE A 26 -7.49 -1.06 -7.61
CA ILE A 26 -6.46 -0.71 -8.61
C ILE A 26 -6.39 0.81 -8.77
N GLU A 27 -7.53 1.50 -8.85
CA GLU A 27 -7.54 2.97 -8.91
C GLU A 27 -6.92 3.61 -7.66
N LEU A 28 -7.25 3.08 -6.48
CA LEU A 28 -6.65 3.54 -5.22
C LEU A 28 -5.14 3.30 -5.19
N LEU A 29 -4.67 2.16 -5.70
CA LEU A 29 -3.24 1.88 -5.84
C LEU A 29 -2.55 2.90 -6.75
N PHE A 30 -3.12 3.20 -7.92
CA PHE A 30 -2.58 4.21 -8.82
C PHE A 30 -2.63 5.62 -8.21
N LYS A 31 -3.67 5.94 -7.42
CA LYS A 31 -3.76 7.21 -6.69
C LYS A 31 -2.65 7.31 -5.65
N GLU A 32 -2.41 6.25 -4.88
CA GLU A 32 -1.31 6.15 -3.92
C GLU A 32 0.06 6.32 -4.59
N TRP A 33 0.30 5.61 -5.70
CA TRP A 33 1.57 5.63 -6.44
C TRP A 33 1.86 7.03 -7.01
N LYS A 34 0.87 7.63 -7.68
CA LYS A 34 0.98 8.97 -8.28
C LYS A 34 1.22 10.07 -7.23
N SER A 35 0.51 10.01 -6.10
CA SER A 35 0.53 11.10 -5.11
C SER A 35 1.69 11.00 -4.11
N TYR A 36 2.01 9.81 -3.61
CA TYR A 36 2.87 9.64 -2.43
C TYR A 36 4.11 8.78 -2.66
N CYS A 37 4.28 8.24 -3.87
CA CYS A 37 5.48 7.52 -4.26
C CYS A 37 6.21 8.20 -5.43
N ASN A 38 5.96 9.50 -5.64
CA ASN A 38 6.69 10.39 -6.56
C ASN A 38 6.61 10.07 -8.07
N LEU A 39 5.70 9.19 -8.53
CA LEU A 39 5.55 8.89 -9.97
C LEU A 39 5.25 10.14 -10.84
N ARG A 40 4.63 11.19 -10.29
CA ARG A 40 4.32 12.44 -11.02
C ARG A 40 5.43 13.49 -10.99
N LYS A 41 6.48 13.32 -10.19
CA LYS A 41 7.45 14.39 -9.89
C LYS A 41 8.72 14.35 -10.74
N PHE A 42 8.78 13.45 -11.72
CA PHE A 42 9.95 13.32 -12.58
C PHE A 42 9.98 14.46 -13.59
N ASN A 43 11.05 15.25 -13.57
CA ASN A 43 11.30 16.30 -14.55
C ASN A 43 12.65 16.03 -15.22
N THR A 44 12.68 15.05 -16.13
CA THR A 44 13.88 14.70 -16.90
C THR A 44 13.50 14.37 -18.34
N ARG A 45 14.35 14.76 -19.29
CA ARG A 45 14.20 14.44 -20.72
C ARG A 45 14.95 13.17 -21.12
N ASN A 46 15.76 12.61 -20.22
CA ASN A 46 16.51 11.38 -20.47
C ASN A 46 15.61 10.16 -20.22
N ALA A 47 15.35 9.38 -21.27
CA ALA A 47 14.48 8.20 -21.21
C ALA A 47 14.99 7.13 -20.22
N GLY A 48 16.30 6.87 -20.17
CA GLY A 48 16.87 5.88 -19.25
C GLY A 48 16.74 6.29 -17.78
N LEU A 49 16.97 7.58 -17.47
CA LEU A 49 16.73 8.10 -16.12
C LEU A 49 15.24 8.07 -15.75
N MET A 50 14.36 8.37 -16.72
CA MET A 50 12.92 8.31 -16.50
C MET A 50 12.46 6.89 -16.17
N GLU A 51 12.93 5.89 -16.90
CA GLU A 51 12.63 4.48 -16.62
C GLU A 51 13.11 4.07 -15.22
N GLY A 52 14.36 4.39 -14.87
CA GLY A 52 14.90 4.11 -13.54
C GLY A 52 14.06 4.74 -12.42
N LEU A 53 13.61 5.98 -12.60
CA LEU A 53 12.75 6.67 -11.65
C LEU A 53 11.37 6.02 -11.50
N ILE A 54 10.78 5.50 -12.59
CA ILE A 54 9.54 4.71 -12.54
C ILE A 54 9.77 3.46 -11.68
N TRP A 55 10.84 2.71 -11.90
CA TRP A 55 11.16 1.53 -11.10
C TRP A 55 11.38 1.85 -9.62
N VAL A 56 12.13 2.91 -9.31
CA VAL A 56 12.35 3.36 -7.91
C VAL A 56 11.05 3.76 -7.24
N SER A 57 10.14 4.46 -7.95
CA SER A 57 8.83 4.80 -7.38
C SER A 57 7.95 3.59 -7.10
N LEU A 58 8.02 2.57 -7.95
CA LEU A 58 7.31 1.31 -7.76
C LEU A 58 7.88 0.54 -6.56
N LEU A 59 9.21 0.49 -6.43
CA LEU A 59 9.86 -0.11 -5.26
C LEU A 59 9.47 0.61 -3.96
N ALA A 60 9.48 1.95 -3.96
CA ALA A 60 9.06 2.74 -2.80
C ALA A 60 7.61 2.43 -2.40
N LEU A 61 6.70 2.26 -3.37
CA LEU A 61 5.31 1.84 -3.13
C LEU A 61 5.27 0.44 -2.48
N LEU A 62 5.99 -0.53 -3.03
CA LEU A 62 6.00 -1.90 -2.53
C LEU A 62 6.57 -1.99 -1.11
N VAL A 63 7.72 -1.35 -0.85
CA VAL A 63 8.36 -1.35 0.47
C VAL A 63 7.45 -0.72 1.52
N LYS A 64 6.88 0.46 1.23
CA LYS A 64 5.96 1.13 2.17
C LYS A 64 4.75 0.27 2.51
N ARG A 65 4.14 -0.37 1.50
CA ARG A 65 2.99 -1.25 1.72
C ARG A 65 3.38 -2.49 2.52
N ARG A 66 4.54 -3.11 2.23
CA ARG A 66 5.04 -4.27 2.98
C ARG A 66 5.27 -3.92 4.44
N ILE A 67 5.94 -2.81 4.74
CA ILE A 67 6.15 -2.36 6.13
C ILE A 67 4.80 -2.11 6.83
N GLY A 68 3.89 -1.38 6.18
CA GLY A 68 2.56 -1.12 6.73
C GLY A 68 1.78 -2.40 7.02
N PHE A 69 1.87 -3.41 6.16
CA PHE A 69 1.22 -4.71 6.36
C PHE A 69 1.86 -5.53 7.47
N SER A 70 3.19 -5.53 7.57
CA SER A 70 3.91 -6.16 8.67
C SER A 70 3.53 -5.54 10.02
N ILE A 71 3.41 -4.20 10.09
CA ILE A 71 2.97 -3.50 11.31
C ILE A 71 1.52 -3.83 11.64
N GLN A 72 0.63 -3.89 10.64
CA GLN A 72 -0.76 -4.31 10.85
C GLN A 72 -0.82 -5.71 11.50
N ARG A 73 0.01 -6.65 11.03
CA ARG A 73 0.11 -8.00 11.61
C ARG A 73 0.66 -7.95 13.04
N LEU A 74 1.76 -7.24 13.25
CA LEU A 74 2.43 -7.13 14.54
C LEU A 74 1.51 -6.53 15.63
N MET A 75 0.74 -5.51 15.25
CA MET A 75 -0.06 -4.71 16.18
C MET A 75 -1.54 -5.13 16.22
N GLY A 76 -1.98 -6.04 15.34
CA GLY A 76 -3.36 -6.49 15.27
C GLY A 76 -4.38 -5.40 14.88
N VAL A 77 -3.95 -4.39 14.11
CA VAL A 77 -4.81 -3.25 13.71
C VAL A 77 -4.97 -3.16 12.19
N ASP A 78 -6.16 -2.83 11.72
CA ASP A 78 -6.42 -2.60 10.29
C ASP A 78 -5.75 -1.30 9.81
N ILE A 79 -4.72 -1.39 8.97
CA ILE A 79 -3.97 -0.25 8.44
C ILE A 79 -4.42 0.12 7.02
N SER A 80 -4.41 1.42 6.74
CA SER A 80 -4.63 1.99 5.41
C SER A 80 -3.30 2.21 4.69
N SER A 81 -3.04 1.49 3.59
CA SER A 81 -1.84 1.70 2.76
C SER A 81 -1.71 3.14 2.27
N PHE A 82 -2.84 3.77 1.95
CA PHE A 82 -2.87 5.17 1.56
C PHE A 82 -2.37 6.10 2.68
N MET A 83 -2.71 5.83 3.95
CA MET A 83 -2.23 6.64 5.08
C MET A 83 -0.76 6.36 5.38
N VAL A 84 -0.31 5.11 5.25
CA VAL A 84 1.12 4.74 5.33
C VAL A 84 1.92 5.55 4.30
N ALA A 85 1.48 5.58 3.05
CA ALA A 85 2.12 6.35 2.00
C ALA A 85 2.00 7.86 2.21
N LYS A 86 0.83 8.37 2.64
CA LYS A 86 0.62 9.79 2.91
C LYS A 86 1.58 10.34 3.97
N ASN A 87 1.84 9.56 5.01
CA ASN A 87 2.70 9.97 6.12
C ASN A 87 4.18 9.61 5.90
N THR A 88 4.64 9.45 4.65
CA THR A 88 6.02 9.01 4.33
C THR A 88 7.09 9.81 5.08
N GLN A 89 6.97 11.13 5.19
CA GLN A 89 7.98 11.97 5.86
C GLN A 89 8.21 11.61 7.33
N SER A 90 7.16 11.23 8.06
CA SER A 90 7.24 11.05 9.52
C SER A 90 7.84 9.73 9.97
N TRP A 91 7.83 8.69 9.11
CA TRP A 91 8.27 7.35 9.50
C TRP A 91 9.25 6.72 8.49
N PHE A 92 9.09 6.99 7.19
CA PHE A 92 9.86 6.31 6.16
C PHE A 92 11.22 6.96 5.92
N TYR A 93 11.29 8.30 5.93
CA TYR A 93 12.56 9.00 5.77
C TYR A 93 13.54 8.71 6.91
N PRO A 94 13.15 8.84 8.21
CA PRO A 94 14.04 8.50 9.32
C PRO A 94 14.49 7.03 9.29
N LEU A 95 13.58 6.12 8.90
CA LEU A 95 13.91 4.69 8.77
C LEU A 95 14.90 4.42 7.64
N MET A 96 14.77 5.11 6.50
CA MET A 96 15.71 4.96 5.39
C MET A 96 17.07 5.59 5.71
N GLU A 97 17.08 6.73 6.40
CA GLU A 97 18.29 7.40 6.86
C GLU A 97 19.08 6.54 7.84
N SER A 98 18.41 5.92 8.82
CA SER A 98 19.08 5.01 9.76
C SER A 98 19.64 3.74 9.11
N ILE A 99 18.99 3.22 8.06
CA ILE A 99 19.52 2.12 7.24
C ILE A 99 20.78 2.56 6.48
N LEU A 100 20.80 3.77 5.94
CA LEU A 100 21.94 4.28 5.17
C LEU A 100 23.17 4.58 6.04
N HIS A 101 22.96 4.99 7.29
CA HIS A 101 24.04 5.29 8.23
C HIS A 101 24.60 4.04 8.95
N ASP A 102 24.02 2.85 8.72
CA ASP A 102 24.40 1.58 9.34
C ASP A 102 24.48 1.62 10.89
N ALA A 103 23.71 2.52 11.49
CA ALA A 103 23.65 2.72 12.93
C ALA A 103 22.55 1.85 13.53
N TYR A 104 22.90 0.64 13.99
CA TYR A 104 21.92 -0.34 14.50
C TYR A 104 21.02 0.19 15.63
N SER A 105 21.56 1.00 16.54
CA SER A 105 20.78 1.63 17.61
C SER A 105 19.71 2.58 17.06
N GLU A 106 20.09 3.45 16.12
CA GLU A 106 19.18 4.39 15.46
C GLU A 106 18.13 3.66 14.62
N LEU A 107 18.52 2.56 13.95
CA LEU A 107 17.60 1.71 13.21
C LEU A 107 16.52 1.13 14.12
N LYS A 108 16.92 0.61 15.29
CA LYS A 108 15.97 0.06 16.27
C LYS A 108 15.00 1.11 16.79
N GLU A 109 15.49 2.31 17.10
CA GLU A 109 14.66 3.43 17.59
C GLU A 109 13.69 3.92 16.51
N THR A 110 14.18 4.17 15.30
CA THR A 110 13.36 4.62 14.17
C THR A 110 12.34 3.56 13.74
N TRP A 111 12.67 2.27 13.84
CA TRP A 111 11.71 1.19 13.64
C TRP A 111 10.60 1.18 14.69
N ASN A 112 10.95 1.25 15.99
CA ASN A 112 9.97 1.32 17.07
C ASN A 112 9.07 2.55 16.94
N TRP A 113 9.65 3.69 16.54
CA TRP A 113 8.90 4.89 16.21
C TRP A 113 7.92 4.65 15.06
N ALA A 114 8.37 4.07 13.95
CA ALA A 114 7.52 3.77 12.79
C ALA A 114 6.33 2.85 13.15
N VAL A 115 6.58 1.79 13.94
CA VAL A 115 5.54 0.88 14.44
C VAL A 115 4.50 1.63 15.27
N ASN A 116 4.93 2.42 16.27
CA ASN A 116 4.04 3.18 17.14
C ASN A 116 3.28 4.27 16.38
N TYR A 117 3.95 4.96 15.47
CA TYR A 117 3.35 6.04 14.69
C TYR A 117 2.29 5.50 13.71
N LEU A 118 2.63 4.49 12.91
CA LEU A 118 1.71 3.95 11.91
C LEU A 118 0.53 3.21 12.55
N SER A 119 0.75 2.49 13.65
CA SER A 119 -0.34 1.83 14.37
C SER A 119 -1.38 2.81 14.92
N ARG A 120 -1.01 4.09 15.14
CA ARG A 120 -1.93 5.15 15.58
C ARG A 120 -2.52 5.95 14.42
N TYR A 121 -1.66 6.46 13.53
CA TYR A 121 -2.04 7.46 12.52
C TYR A 121 -2.39 6.88 11.15
N ALA A 122 -2.08 5.61 10.90
CA ALA A 122 -2.43 4.94 9.65
C ALA A 122 -3.58 3.93 9.79
N LYS A 123 -4.29 3.93 10.92
CA LYS A 123 -5.50 3.11 11.12
C LYS A 123 -6.53 3.38 10.02
N ARG A 124 -7.20 2.33 9.58
CA ARG A 124 -8.34 2.41 8.67
C ARG A 124 -9.50 3.11 9.38
N ALA A 125 -10.07 4.13 8.75
CA ALA A 125 -11.10 4.97 9.37
C ALA A 125 -12.42 4.22 9.68
N HIS A 126 -12.83 3.28 8.81
CA HIS A 126 -14.08 2.53 8.96
C HIS A 126 -13.88 1.04 8.62
N PRO A 127 -13.21 0.25 9.49
CA PRO A 127 -12.91 -1.15 9.22
C PRO A 127 -14.17 -2.00 9.11
N ASP A 128 -15.19 -1.79 9.94
CA ASP A 128 -16.43 -2.58 9.92
C ASP A 128 -17.23 -2.39 8.62
N ARG A 129 -17.28 -1.15 8.11
CA ARG A 129 -17.88 -0.85 6.81
C ARG A 129 -17.14 -1.57 5.68
N ASP A 130 -15.80 -1.62 5.76
CA ASP A 130 -14.95 -2.25 4.76
C ASP A 130 -15.06 -3.78 4.79
N ARG A 131 -15.33 -4.39 5.96
CA ARG A 131 -15.67 -5.82 6.09
C ARG A 131 -17.03 -6.17 5.50
N LYS A 132 -18.00 -5.25 5.56
CA LYS A 132 -19.34 -5.47 4.99
C LYS A 132 -19.38 -5.26 3.48
N ASN A 133 -18.81 -4.15 3.00
CA ASN A 133 -19.03 -3.65 1.64
C ASN A 133 -17.75 -3.37 0.85
N GLY A 134 -16.59 -3.47 1.48
CA GLY A 134 -15.31 -3.09 0.89
C GLY A 134 -14.39 -4.27 0.65
N ARG A 135 -13.08 -4.01 0.65
CA ARG A 135 -12.09 -5.02 0.24
C ARG A 135 -11.98 -6.18 1.22
N LEU A 136 -12.19 -5.92 2.52
CA LEU A 136 -12.06 -6.93 3.57
C LEU A 136 -13.16 -8.00 3.46
N LYS A 137 -14.33 -7.66 2.90
CA LYS A 137 -15.40 -8.62 2.59
C LYS A 137 -14.90 -9.80 1.75
N TYR A 138 -14.03 -9.51 0.80
CA TYR A 138 -13.54 -10.48 -0.19
C TYR A 138 -12.27 -11.21 0.28
N GLY A 139 -11.96 -11.15 1.57
CA GLY A 139 -10.74 -11.77 2.10
C GLY A 139 -9.45 -11.10 1.61
N LEU A 140 -9.52 -9.89 1.03
CA LEU A 140 -8.34 -9.07 0.74
C LEU A 140 -7.80 -8.47 2.03
N VAL A 141 -7.33 -9.34 2.90
CA VAL A 141 -6.45 -9.00 4.01
C VAL A 141 -5.07 -8.70 3.43
N SER A 142 -4.38 -7.77 4.08
CA SER A 142 -2.96 -7.48 3.83
C SER A 142 -2.18 -8.80 3.96
N MET A 143 -1.91 -9.48 2.83
CA MET A 143 -1.51 -10.90 2.77
C MET A 143 -0.38 -11.26 3.74
N ASN A 144 -0.57 -12.37 4.46
CA ASN A 144 0.52 -13.22 4.96
C ASN A 144 1.15 -13.98 3.79
N PRO A 145 2.45 -14.33 3.88
CA PRO A 145 3.13 -15.17 2.89
C PRO A 145 2.46 -16.54 2.73
#